data_AF-A0A1Y3NMN1-F1
#
_entry.id   AF-A0A1Y3NMN1-F1
#
_cell.length_a   1.000
_cell.length_b   1.000
_cell.length_c   1.000
_cell.angle_alpha   90.00
_cell.angle_beta   90.00
_cell.angle_gamma   90.00
#
_symmetry.space_group_name_H-M   'P 1'
#
loop_
_entity.id
_entity.type
_entity.pdbx_description
1 polymer ?
#
loop_
_entity_poly.entity_id
_entity_poly.type
_entity_poly.pdbx_seq_one_letter_code
_entity_poly.pdbx_strand_id
1 'polypeptide(L)'
;MVVPFSEEPDIQTQPELYTYSSIDLKRLEDSIQFESGDNMVQMKTEIRCIKRLGELIDKGNEIINILYTYRSFSRAIPLTPMVTNQEEKSQFSLKIYETFSTEIDKIKQLQQYHSETSKILSEVMNNIMLDVDINSTCVSSAFCMKLAEFFDMAITVDTLKTSTPSLINDLTAYRKEFSKLPKEYLDTIDKNGINDTLLALLNFIANHNQFVDEIKRIFQNNSRLEEIFIEIMNFYGDTFENNQYFLPRERNMILK
;
A
#
# COMPACT_ATOMS: atom_id res chain seq x y z
N MET A 1 39.70 15.85 -62.78
CA MET A 1 39.59 14.42 -62.45
C MET A 1 38.44 14.32 -61.46
N VAL A 2 37.24 14.02 -61.97
CA VAL A 2 36.00 13.99 -61.18
C VAL A 2 35.83 12.56 -60.71
N VAL A 3 35.86 12.35 -59.40
CA VAL A 3 35.62 11.04 -58.77
C VAL A 3 34.10 10.84 -58.75
N PRO A 4 33.56 9.72 -59.28
CA PRO A 4 32.12 9.49 -59.28
C PRO A 4 31.62 9.18 -57.87
N PHE A 5 30.44 9.70 -57.56
CA PHE A 5 29.72 9.44 -56.31
C PHE A 5 29.48 7.94 -56.15
N SER A 6 29.86 7.39 -54.99
CA SER A 6 29.54 6.03 -54.57
C SER A 6 28.02 5.87 -54.42
N GLU A 7 27.47 4.81 -55.00
CA GLU A 7 26.07 4.39 -54.87
C GLU A 7 25.70 4.17 -53.39
N GLU A 8 24.63 4.82 -52.93
CA GLU A 8 24.02 4.52 -51.63
C GLU A 8 23.26 3.18 -51.72
N PRO A 9 23.27 2.34 -50.67
CA PRO A 9 22.54 1.08 -50.70
C PRO A 9 21.02 1.34 -50.66
N ASP A 10 20.33 0.99 -51.75
CA ASP A 10 18.87 0.98 -51.83
C ASP A 10 18.29 0.01 -50.78
N ILE A 11 17.67 0.55 -49.73
CA ILE A 11 16.85 -0.22 -48.80
C ILE A 11 15.53 -0.50 -49.51
N GLN A 12 15.39 -1.69 -50.09
CA GLN A 12 14.10 -2.18 -50.60
C GLN A 12 13.12 -2.36 -49.43
N THR A 13 12.30 -1.35 -49.16
CA THR A 13 11.14 -1.46 -48.29
C THR A 13 10.01 -2.17 -49.04
N GLN A 14 10.02 -3.50 -49.06
CA GLN A 14 8.77 -4.22 -49.29
C GLN A 14 7.91 -4.07 -48.03
N PRO A 15 6.67 -3.54 -48.14
CA PRO A 15 5.75 -3.58 -47.01
C PRO A 15 5.28 -5.02 -46.84
N GLU A 16 5.91 -5.77 -45.95
CA GLU A 16 5.31 -7.01 -45.44
C GLU A 16 4.01 -6.64 -44.73
N LEU A 17 2.88 -6.87 -45.39
CA LEU A 17 1.58 -6.84 -44.72
C LEU A 17 1.56 -8.01 -43.73
N TYR A 18 1.84 -7.73 -42.45
CA TYR A 18 1.51 -8.66 -41.38
C TYR A 18 -0.01 -8.77 -41.30
N THR A 19 -0.57 -9.82 -41.90
CA THR A 19 -1.92 -10.25 -41.56
C THR A 19 -1.88 -10.79 -40.14
N TYR A 20 -2.47 -10.05 -39.20
CA TYR A 20 -2.79 -10.59 -37.88
C TYR A 20 -3.78 -11.75 -38.09
N SER A 21 -3.28 -12.98 -38.03
CA SER A 21 -4.18 -14.12 -37.81
C SER A 21 -4.84 -13.89 -36.46
N SER A 22 -6.18 -13.97 -36.39
CA SER A 22 -6.89 -13.98 -35.12
C SER A 22 -6.32 -15.09 -34.26
N ILE A 23 -5.55 -14.71 -33.23
CA ILE A 23 -5.04 -15.65 -32.24
C ILE A 23 -6.27 -16.15 -31.49
N ASP A 24 -6.50 -17.46 -31.54
CA ASP A 24 -7.53 -18.10 -30.73
C ASP A 24 -7.14 -17.95 -29.26
N LEU A 25 -7.77 -17.01 -28.55
CA LEU A 25 -7.44 -16.64 -27.17
C LEU A 25 -7.55 -17.82 -26.20
N LYS A 26 -8.34 -18.85 -26.55
CA LYS A 26 -8.40 -20.11 -25.80
C LYS A 26 -7.05 -20.82 -25.74
N ARG A 27 -6.23 -20.70 -26.79
CA ARG A 27 -4.92 -21.36 -26.86
C ARG A 27 -3.87 -20.67 -25.97
N LEU A 28 -4.07 -19.39 -25.63
CA LEU A 28 -3.26 -18.70 -24.63
C LEU A 28 -3.67 -19.11 -23.21
N GLU A 29 -4.96 -19.29 -22.96
CA GLU A 29 -5.45 -19.86 -21.69
C GLU A 29 -4.93 -21.30 -21.49
N ASP A 30 -4.82 -22.08 -22.58
CA ASP A 30 -4.25 -23.44 -22.54
C ASP A 30 -2.70 -23.46 -22.54
N SER A 31 -2.01 -22.34 -22.85
CA SER A 31 -0.54 -22.25 -22.73
C SER A 31 -0.04 -22.19 -21.28
N ILE A 32 -0.96 -22.21 -20.32
CA ILE A 32 -0.70 -22.45 -18.89
C ILE A 32 -0.42 -23.95 -18.64
N GLN A 33 -0.58 -24.83 -19.64
CA GLN A 33 -0.10 -26.22 -19.57
C GLN A 33 1.41 -26.32 -19.79
N PHE A 34 2.18 -25.78 -18.84
CA PHE A 34 3.56 -26.21 -18.63
C PHE A 34 3.55 -27.64 -18.07
N GLU A 35 4.44 -28.48 -18.57
CA GLU A 35 4.58 -29.90 -18.21
C GLU A 35 4.61 -30.11 -16.68
N SER A 36 3.83 -31.09 -16.21
CA SER A 36 3.66 -31.40 -14.79
C SER A 36 4.97 -31.82 -14.12
N GLY A 37 5.54 -30.90 -13.34
CA GLY A 37 6.50 -31.16 -12.28
C GLY A 37 6.10 -30.42 -10.99
N ASP A 38 6.74 -30.76 -9.87
CA ASP A 38 6.49 -30.19 -8.52
C ASP A 38 6.50 -28.64 -8.50
N ASN A 39 7.16 -28.00 -9.47
CA ASN A 39 7.24 -26.55 -9.67
C ASN A 39 5.88 -25.85 -9.94
N MET A 40 4.86 -26.57 -10.44
CA MET A 40 3.55 -25.94 -10.74
C MET A 40 2.77 -25.57 -9.47
N VAL A 41 2.97 -26.30 -8.38
CA VAL A 41 2.32 -26.00 -7.09
C VAL A 41 2.90 -24.72 -6.51
N GLN A 42 4.23 -24.61 -6.46
CA GLN A 42 4.93 -23.41 -6.01
C GLN A 42 4.55 -22.18 -6.85
N MET A 43 4.57 -22.29 -8.19
CA MET A 43 4.22 -21.18 -9.07
C MET A 43 2.77 -20.73 -8.85
N LYS A 44 1.84 -21.65 -8.60
CA LYS A 44 0.43 -21.34 -8.30
C LYS A 44 0.28 -20.61 -6.96
N THR A 45 1.03 -21.00 -5.93
CA THR A 45 1.05 -20.31 -4.65
C THR A 45 1.66 -18.93 -4.78
N GLU A 46 2.75 -18.80 -5.55
CA GLU A 46 3.43 -17.54 -5.78
C GLU A 46 2.55 -16.55 -6.53
N ILE A 47 1.87 -16.98 -7.61
CA ILE A 47 0.88 -16.14 -8.32
C ILE A 47 -0.22 -15.66 -7.37
N ARG A 48 -0.69 -16.52 -6.46
CA ARG A 48 -1.68 -16.13 -5.43
C ARG A 48 -1.12 -15.08 -4.48
N CYS A 49 0.13 -15.22 -4.07
CA CYS A 49 0.82 -14.26 -3.21
C CYS A 49 1.02 -12.92 -3.92
N ILE A 50 1.47 -12.93 -5.18
CA ILE A 50 1.60 -11.74 -6.04
C ILE A 50 0.26 -11.02 -6.15
N LYS A 51 -0.82 -11.75 -6.40
CA LYS A 51 -2.17 -11.16 -6.50
C LYS A 51 -2.57 -10.48 -5.19
N ARG A 52 -2.38 -11.16 -4.05
CA ARG A 52 -2.70 -10.60 -2.72
C ARG A 52 -1.88 -9.35 -2.41
N LEU A 53 -0.59 -9.34 -2.74
CA LEU A 53 0.26 -8.15 -2.61
C LEU A 53 -0.22 -7.02 -3.52
N GLY A 54 -0.63 -7.32 -4.76
CA GLY A 54 -1.24 -6.34 -5.67
C GLY A 54 -2.48 -5.67 -5.09
N GLU A 55 -3.41 -6.47 -4.56
CA GLU A 55 -4.63 -5.95 -3.91
C GLU A 55 -4.32 -5.06 -2.69
N LEU A 56 -3.26 -5.38 -1.94
CA LEU A 56 -2.78 -4.52 -0.84
C LEU A 56 -2.16 -3.22 -1.36
N ILE A 57 -1.35 -3.28 -2.41
CA ILE A 57 -0.73 -2.10 -3.03
C ILE A 57 -1.82 -1.14 -3.55
N ASP A 58 -2.86 -1.67 -4.22
CA ASP A 58 -3.95 -0.84 -4.75
C ASP A 58 -4.70 -0.12 -3.62
N LYS A 59 -5.08 -0.84 -2.56
CA LYS A 59 -5.67 -0.23 -1.34
C LYS A 59 -4.73 0.76 -0.67
N GLY A 60 -3.43 0.45 -0.61
CA GLY A 60 -2.40 1.33 -0.10
C GLY A 60 -2.30 2.63 -0.86
N ASN A 61 -2.40 2.58 -2.19
CA ASN A 61 -2.43 3.76 -3.05
C ASN A 61 -3.68 4.64 -2.82
N GLU A 62 -4.84 4.04 -2.55
CA GLU A 62 -6.05 4.79 -2.14
C GLU A 62 -5.82 5.52 -0.80
N ILE A 63 -5.24 4.83 0.18
CA ILE A 63 -4.89 5.42 1.48
C ILE A 63 -3.85 6.55 1.33
N ILE A 64 -2.84 6.36 0.47
CA ILE A 64 -1.85 7.38 0.14
C ILE A 64 -2.55 8.62 -0.44
N ASN A 65 -3.51 8.45 -1.35
CA ASN A 65 -4.28 9.57 -1.91
C ASN A 65 -5.07 10.31 -0.84
N ILE A 66 -5.70 9.59 0.10
CA ILE A 66 -6.39 10.18 1.25
C ILE A 66 -5.41 10.99 2.09
N LEU A 67 -4.25 10.44 2.44
CA LEU A 67 -3.24 11.10 3.26
C LEU A 67 -2.66 12.35 2.59
N TYR A 68 -2.32 12.28 1.30
CA TYR A 68 -1.80 13.43 0.55
C TYR A 68 -2.80 14.57 0.42
N THR A 69 -4.08 14.24 0.32
CA THR A 69 -5.15 15.24 0.16
C THR A 69 -5.78 15.65 1.50
N TYR A 70 -5.37 15.03 2.61
CA TYR A 70 -5.89 15.30 3.94
C TYR A 70 -5.57 16.74 4.36
N ARG A 71 -6.62 17.53 4.64
CA ARG A 71 -6.51 18.91 5.12
C ARG A 71 -7.13 19.01 6.50
N SER A 72 -6.48 19.76 7.39
CA SER A 72 -6.96 19.93 8.76
C SER A 72 -8.34 20.58 8.78
N PHE A 73 -9.32 19.83 9.28
CA PHE A 73 -10.66 20.35 9.53
C PHE A 73 -10.69 21.22 10.78
N SER A 74 -9.88 20.92 11.79
CA SER A 74 -9.81 21.71 13.03
C SER A 74 -9.41 23.16 12.79
N ARG A 75 -8.65 23.45 11.73
CA ARG A 75 -8.29 24.82 11.32
C ARG A 75 -9.44 25.60 10.69
N ALA A 76 -10.45 24.92 10.16
CA ALA A 76 -11.62 25.56 9.58
C ALA A 76 -12.66 25.97 10.63
N ILE A 77 -12.55 25.45 11.85
CA ILE A 77 -13.50 25.71 12.94
C ILE A 77 -13.17 27.04 13.61
N PRO A 78 -14.16 27.93 13.80
CA PRO A 78 -13.94 29.19 14.51
C PRO A 78 -13.59 28.94 15.98
N LEU A 79 -12.48 29.52 16.44
CA LEU A 79 -11.95 29.37 17.80
C LEU A 79 -12.88 29.95 18.89
N THR A 80 -13.66 30.97 18.53
CA THR A 80 -14.66 31.58 19.41
C THR A 80 -16.01 31.45 18.72
N PRO A 81 -16.96 30.66 19.26
CA PRO A 81 -18.31 30.67 18.73
C PRO A 81 -18.84 32.10 18.88
N MET A 82 -19.30 32.71 17.78
CA MET A 82 -19.92 34.05 17.79
C MET A 82 -21.24 34.10 18.58
N VAL A 83 -21.60 32.99 19.20
CA VAL A 83 -22.90 32.72 19.78
C VAL A 83 -22.79 32.84 21.30
N THR A 84 -23.65 33.65 21.90
CA THR A 84 -23.62 33.91 23.35
C THR A 84 -24.42 32.87 24.14
N ASN A 85 -25.49 32.31 23.55
CA ASN A 85 -26.39 31.34 24.18
C ASN A 85 -25.76 29.94 24.30
N GLN A 86 -26.01 29.27 25.44
CA GLN A 86 -25.45 27.96 25.75
C GLN A 86 -26.10 26.83 24.93
N GLU A 87 -27.40 26.92 24.65
CA GLU A 87 -28.11 25.89 23.85
C GLU A 87 -27.63 25.89 22.39
N GLU A 88 -27.49 27.08 21.79
CA GLU A 88 -27.01 27.23 20.43
C GLU A 88 -25.54 26.79 20.29
N LYS A 89 -24.71 26.96 21.33
CA LYS A 89 -23.34 26.40 21.39
C LYS A 89 -23.35 24.88 21.36
N SER A 90 -24.24 24.23 22.11
CA SER A 90 -24.35 22.77 22.14
C SER A 90 -24.83 22.21 20.80
N GLN A 91 -25.78 22.88 20.13
CA GLN A 91 -26.22 22.51 18.78
C GLN A 91 -25.11 22.71 17.73
N PHE A 92 -24.31 23.77 17.86
CA PHE A 92 -23.16 24.01 16.99
C PHE A 92 -22.08 22.93 17.15
N SER A 93 -21.74 22.54 18.39
CA SER A 93 -20.82 21.44 18.67
C SER A 93 -21.34 20.10 18.12
N LEU A 94 -22.66 19.85 18.17
CA LEU A 94 -23.26 18.67 17.54
C LEU A 94 -23.02 18.66 16.02
N LYS A 95 -23.24 19.79 15.34
CA LYS A 95 -23.01 19.89 13.89
C LYS A 95 -21.54 19.70 13.51
N ILE A 96 -20.64 20.26 14.31
CA ILE A 96 -19.19 20.05 14.15
C ILE A 96 -18.83 18.58 14.31
N TYR A 97 -19.36 17.93 15.36
CA TYR A 97 -19.11 16.52 15.65
C TYR A 97 -19.59 15.60 14.51
N GLU A 98 -20.80 15.82 14.00
CA GLU A 98 -21.33 15.09 12.83
C GLU A 98 -20.40 15.23 11.62
N THR A 99 -19.90 16.43 11.38
CA THR A 99 -19.01 16.70 10.23
C THR A 99 -17.65 16.01 10.41
N PHE A 100 -17.06 16.10 11.61
CA PHE A 100 -15.80 15.42 11.92
C PHE A 100 -15.89 13.90 11.76
N SER A 101 -17.06 13.29 12.02
CA SER A 101 -17.21 11.83 11.93
C SER A 101 -16.71 11.29 10.59
N THR A 102 -16.97 12.00 9.50
CA THR A 102 -16.52 11.62 8.15
C THR A 102 -14.99 11.62 8.01
N GLU A 103 -14.28 12.57 8.63
CA GLU A 103 -12.82 12.63 8.62
C GLU A 103 -12.22 11.56 9.54
N ILE A 104 -12.83 11.32 10.71
CA ILE A 104 -12.42 10.26 11.63
C ILE A 104 -12.58 8.88 10.99
N ASP A 105 -13.62 8.68 10.17
CA ASP A 105 -13.82 7.42 9.45
C ASP A 105 -12.69 7.15 8.44
N LYS A 106 -12.09 8.18 7.82
CA LYS A 106 -10.89 8.00 6.99
C LYS A 106 -9.68 7.53 7.81
N ILE A 107 -9.54 8.04 9.05
CA ILE A 107 -8.46 7.61 9.96
C ILE A 107 -8.70 6.15 10.42
N LYS A 108 -9.95 5.77 10.68
CA LYS A 108 -10.31 4.37 10.96
C LYS A 108 -9.98 3.46 9.78
N GLN A 109 -10.27 3.88 8.56
CA GLN A 109 -9.91 3.14 7.34
C GLN A 109 -8.40 2.91 7.25
N LEU A 110 -7.58 3.93 7.54
CA LEU A 110 -6.11 3.78 7.60
C LEU A 110 -5.67 2.77 8.67
N GLN A 111 -6.25 2.82 9.88
CA GLN A 111 -5.92 1.87 10.95
C GLN A 111 -6.32 0.44 10.58
N GLN A 112 -7.52 0.25 10.04
CA GLN A 112 -8.00 -1.04 9.57
C GLN A 112 -7.11 -1.59 8.46
N TYR A 113 -6.75 -0.75 7.48
CA TYR A 113 -5.82 -1.10 6.41
C TYR A 113 -4.48 -1.59 6.96
N HIS A 114 -3.90 -0.88 7.94
CA HIS A 114 -2.67 -1.33 8.59
C HIS A 114 -2.81 -2.71 9.25
N SER A 115 -3.89 -2.93 10.02
CA SER A 115 -4.14 -4.21 10.69
C SER A 115 -4.39 -5.37 9.71
N GLU A 116 -5.11 -5.13 8.61
CA GLU A 116 -5.33 -6.13 7.56
C GLU A 116 -4.03 -6.45 6.81
N THR A 117 -3.25 -5.42 6.47
CA THR A 117 -1.98 -5.56 5.76
C THR A 117 -0.97 -6.40 6.54
N SER A 118 -0.83 -6.15 7.85
CA SER A 118 0.03 -6.95 8.75
C SER A 118 -0.32 -8.44 8.70
N LYS A 119 -1.62 -8.78 8.76
CA LYS A 119 -2.09 -10.17 8.73
C LYS A 119 -1.82 -10.82 7.37
N ILE A 120 -2.20 -10.15 6.29
CA ILE A 120 -2.01 -10.69 4.93
C ILE A 120 -0.52 -10.84 4.60
N LEU A 121 0.32 -9.88 5.01
CA LEU A 121 1.76 -9.99 4.84
C LEU A 121 2.33 -11.21 5.57
N SER A 122 1.91 -11.44 6.83
CA SER A 122 2.31 -12.62 7.58
C SER A 122 1.90 -13.92 6.87
N GLU A 123 0.68 -13.96 6.32
CA GLU A 123 0.22 -15.11 5.53
C GLU A 123 1.04 -15.31 4.25
N VAL A 124 1.32 -14.24 3.51
CA VAL A 124 2.11 -14.30 2.27
C VAL A 124 3.52 -14.83 2.57
N MET A 125 4.17 -14.29 3.60
CA MET A 125 5.51 -14.73 4.00
C MET A 125 5.52 -16.20 4.43
N ASN A 126 4.54 -16.63 5.23
CA ASN A 126 4.43 -18.03 5.66
C ASN A 126 4.15 -18.98 4.47
N ASN A 127 3.31 -18.60 3.51
CA ASN A 127 3.00 -19.44 2.35
C ASN A 127 4.21 -19.66 1.45
N ILE A 128 5.07 -18.65 1.30
CA ILE A 128 6.31 -18.78 0.54
C ILE A 128 7.26 -19.77 1.23
N MET A 129 7.29 -19.80 2.56
CA MET A 129 8.13 -20.74 3.31
C MET A 129 7.69 -22.21 3.19
N LEU A 130 6.37 -22.46 3.07
CA LEU A 130 5.84 -23.83 3.00
C LEU A 130 6.17 -24.53 1.68
N ASP A 131 6.35 -23.78 0.60
CA ASP A 131 6.66 -24.33 -0.71
C ASP A 131 8.17 -24.43 -0.99
N VAL A 132 9.00 -23.78 -0.16
CA VAL A 132 10.47 -23.85 -0.23
C VAL A 132 10.96 -25.01 0.63
N ASP A 133 10.59 -26.24 0.32
CA ASP A 133 11.25 -27.41 0.90
C ASP A 133 12.53 -27.76 0.10
N ILE A 134 13.66 -27.55 0.78
CA ILE A 134 14.92 -28.29 0.67
C ILE A 134 15.57 -28.26 -0.74
N ASN A 135 16.35 -27.19 -0.99
CA ASN A 135 17.53 -27.15 -1.88
C ASN A 135 17.40 -26.70 -3.36
N SER A 136 16.26 -26.23 -3.89
CA SER A 136 16.23 -25.85 -5.32
C SER A 136 15.23 -24.76 -5.74
N THR A 137 14.48 -24.16 -4.84
CA THR A 137 13.35 -23.31 -5.22
C THR A 137 13.64 -21.83 -4.98
N CYS A 138 14.08 -21.17 -6.06
CA CYS A 138 14.27 -19.72 -6.12
C CYS A 138 12.91 -19.01 -6.16
N VAL A 139 12.80 -17.85 -5.52
CA VAL A 139 11.64 -16.95 -5.62
C VAL A 139 11.66 -16.27 -6.99
N SER A 140 10.51 -16.15 -7.65
CA SER A 140 10.47 -15.50 -8.97
C SER A 140 10.82 -14.02 -8.89
N SER A 141 11.46 -13.51 -9.94
CA SER A 141 11.75 -12.07 -10.09
C SER A 141 10.47 -11.22 -10.03
N ALA A 142 9.34 -11.75 -10.53
CA ALA A 142 8.05 -11.07 -10.49
C ALA A 142 7.54 -10.88 -9.06
N PHE A 143 7.70 -11.89 -8.19
CA PHE A 143 7.38 -11.74 -6.78
C PHE A 143 8.31 -10.76 -6.09
N CYS A 144 9.62 -10.84 -6.31
CA CYS A 144 10.59 -9.90 -5.75
C CYS A 144 10.22 -8.45 -6.11
N MET A 145 9.97 -8.16 -7.39
CA MET A 145 9.57 -6.82 -7.82
C MET A 145 8.26 -6.35 -7.19
N LYS A 146 7.27 -7.26 -7.03
CA LYS A 146 6.00 -6.94 -6.36
C LYS A 146 6.17 -6.71 -4.86
N LEU A 147 7.09 -7.42 -4.22
CA LEU A 147 7.41 -7.21 -2.82
C LEU A 147 8.11 -5.85 -2.60
N ALA A 148 9.04 -5.48 -3.49
CA ALA A 148 9.66 -4.15 -3.47
C ALA A 148 8.61 -3.03 -3.63
N GLU A 149 7.64 -3.19 -4.54
CA GLU A 149 6.54 -2.24 -4.71
C GLU A 149 5.69 -2.12 -3.43
N PHE A 150 5.43 -3.25 -2.77
CA PHE A 150 4.73 -3.26 -1.49
C PHE A 150 5.52 -2.52 -0.40
N PHE A 151 6.83 -2.75 -0.28
CA PHE A 151 7.66 -2.05 0.71
C PHE A 151 7.72 -0.54 0.46
N ASP A 152 7.90 -0.11 -0.80
CA ASP A 152 7.86 1.31 -1.17
C ASP A 152 6.52 1.95 -0.78
N MET A 153 5.41 1.28 -1.05
CA MET A 153 4.07 1.73 -0.64
C MET A 153 3.96 1.81 0.89
N ALA A 154 4.36 0.76 1.62
CA ALA A 154 4.24 0.71 3.08
C ALA A 154 5.07 1.81 3.78
N ILE A 155 6.31 2.03 3.32
CA ILE A 155 7.17 3.11 3.80
C ILE A 155 6.55 4.48 3.49
N THR A 156 5.98 4.64 2.29
CA THR A 156 5.32 5.88 1.88
C THR A 156 4.09 6.18 2.76
N VAL A 157 3.24 5.20 3.04
CA VAL A 157 2.09 5.36 3.95
C VAL A 157 2.54 5.81 5.33
N ASP A 158 3.55 5.15 5.91
CA ASP A 158 4.00 5.47 7.27
C ASP A 158 4.68 6.85 7.36
N THR A 159 5.45 7.19 6.32
CA THR A 159 6.06 8.53 6.17
C THR A 159 4.97 9.61 6.08
N LEU A 160 3.93 9.38 5.26
CA LEU A 160 2.84 10.35 5.09
C LEU A 160 2.02 10.52 6.36
N LYS A 161 1.68 9.41 7.02
CA LYS A 161 1.02 9.41 8.33
C LYS A 161 1.79 10.26 9.33
N THR A 162 3.10 10.07 9.43
CA THR A 162 3.97 10.84 10.34
C THR A 162 4.11 12.31 9.92
N SER A 163 4.16 12.59 8.62
CA SER A 163 4.31 13.95 8.09
C SER A 163 3.04 14.81 8.17
N THR A 164 1.89 14.23 8.53
CA THR A 164 0.58 14.89 8.52
C THR A 164 0.10 15.21 9.94
N PRO A 165 0.55 16.31 10.58
CA PRO A 165 0.15 16.67 11.94
C PRO A 165 -1.35 16.99 12.08
N SER A 166 -2.02 17.29 10.96
CA SER A 166 -3.47 17.53 10.90
C SER A 166 -4.28 16.36 11.46
N LEU A 167 -3.82 15.11 11.30
CA LEU A 167 -4.53 13.91 11.78
C LEU A 167 -4.69 13.93 13.31
N ILE A 168 -3.60 14.21 14.03
CA ILE A 168 -3.59 14.28 15.51
C ILE A 168 -4.43 15.46 15.99
N ASN A 169 -4.30 16.61 15.33
CA ASN A 169 -5.05 17.81 15.68
C ASN A 169 -6.56 17.60 15.52
N ASP A 170 -6.99 17.01 14.41
CA ASP A 170 -8.40 16.75 14.13
C ASP A 170 -8.98 15.69 15.09
N LEU A 171 -8.24 14.61 15.38
CA LEU A 171 -8.63 13.63 16.41
C LEU A 171 -8.80 14.27 17.79
N THR A 172 -7.87 15.14 18.17
CA THR A 172 -7.88 15.83 19.46
C THR A 172 -9.03 16.83 19.54
N ALA A 173 -9.31 17.55 18.44
CA ALA A 173 -10.45 18.45 18.33
C ALA A 173 -11.78 17.68 18.41
N TYR A 174 -11.89 16.55 17.70
CA TYR A 174 -13.06 15.68 17.76
C TYR A 174 -13.35 15.19 19.17
N ARG A 175 -12.32 14.71 19.90
CA ARG A 175 -12.46 14.30 21.30
C ARG A 175 -12.95 15.44 22.20
N LYS A 176 -12.45 16.67 21.98
CA LYS A 176 -12.89 17.86 22.73
C LYS A 176 -14.35 18.19 22.45
N GLU A 177 -14.79 18.13 21.19
CA GLU A 177 -16.17 18.40 20.81
C GLU A 177 -17.13 17.31 21.31
N PHE A 178 -16.70 16.05 21.32
CA PHE A 178 -17.46 14.95 21.90
C PHE A 178 -17.82 15.20 23.37
N SER A 179 -16.90 15.77 24.17
CA SER A 179 -17.15 16.11 25.57
C SER A 179 -18.14 17.27 25.77
N LYS A 180 -18.43 18.05 24.72
CA LYS A 180 -19.34 19.21 24.76
C LYS A 180 -20.75 18.90 24.25
N LEU A 181 -21.00 17.67 23.81
CA LEU A 181 -22.28 17.27 23.23
C LEU A 181 -23.43 17.36 24.24
N PRO A 182 -24.67 17.61 23.78
CA PRO A 182 -25.86 17.57 24.62
C PRO A 182 -26.01 16.23 25.35
N LYS A 183 -26.52 16.26 26.58
CA LYS A 183 -26.74 15.05 27.40
C LYS A 183 -27.68 14.07 26.73
N GLU A 184 -28.75 14.55 26.07
CA GLU A 184 -29.71 13.71 25.35
C GLU A 184 -29.03 12.86 24.27
N TYR A 185 -28.11 13.45 23.51
CA TYR A 185 -27.37 12.75 22.46
C TYR A 185 -26.38 11.74 23.05
N LEU A 186 -25.67 12.16 24.10
CA LEU A 186 -24.73 11.32 24.83
C LEU A 186 -25.38 10.06 25.41
N ASP A 187 -26.62 10.11 25.86
CA ASP A 187 -27.30 8.96 26.46
C ASP A 187 -27.79 7.92 25.43
N THR A 188 -27.82 8.29 24.15
CA THR A 188 -28.13 7.35 23.05
C THR A 188 -26.91 6.59 22.53
N ILE A 189 -25.70 6.98 22.95
CA ILE A 189 -24.44 6.54 22.35
C ILE A 189 -23.60 5.80 23.38
N ASP A 190 -22.88 4.77 22.91
CA ASP A 190 -21.86 4.10 23.71
C ASP A 190 -20.63 5.00 23.91
N LYS A 191 -20.64 5.77 25.00
CA LYS A 191 -19.57 6.69 25.38
C LYS A 191 -18.23 5.97 25.58
N ASN A 192 -18.25 4.75 26.10
CA ASN A 192 -17.03 4.00 26.40
C ASN A 192 -16.42 3.47 25.11
N GLY A 193 -17.21 2.83 24.25
CA GLY A 193 -16.73 2.33 22.96
C GLY A 193 -16.14 3.41 22.05
N ILE A 194 -16.74 4.61 22.01
CA ILE A 194 -16.19 5.74 21.25
C ILE A 194 -14.86 6.24 21.84
N ASN A 195 -14.79 6.39 23.17
CA ASN A 195 -13.55 6.83 23.81
C ASN A 195 -12.42 5.81 23.62
N ASP A 196 -12.72 4.52 23.70
CA ASP A 196 -11.76 3.44 23.47
C ASP A 196 -11.26 3.44 22.03
N THR A 197 -12.18 3.62 21.07
CA THR A 197 -11.83 3.75 19.65
C THR A 197 -10.93 4.97 19.41
N LEU A 198 -11.26 6.12 20.01
CA LEU A 198 -10.43 7.33 19.88
C LEU A 198 -9.06 7.19 20.51
N LEU A 199 -8.97 6.50 21.66
CA LEU A 199 -7.70 6.20 22.28
C LEU A 199 -6.85 5.29 21.40
N ALA A 200 -7.44 4.25 20.82
CA ALA A 200 -6.77 3.34 19.89
C ALA A 200 -6.24 4.08 18.65
N LEU A 201 -7.05 4.99 18.08
CA LEU A 201 -6.64 5.81 16.92
C LEU A 201 -5.51 6.79 17.28
N LEU A 202 -5.60 7.46 18.44
CA LEU A 202 -4.53 8.36 18.90
C LEU A 202 -3.21 7.61 19.11
N ASN A 203 -3.26 6.44 19.74
CA ASN A 203 -2.09 5.58 19.92
C ASN A 203 -1.52 5.12 18.57
N PHE A 204 -2.38 4.75 17.63
CA PHE A 204 -1.97 4.39 16.28
C PHE A 204 -1.24 5.54 15.58
N ILE A 205 -1.81 6.74 15.54
CA ILE A 205 -1.18 7.88 14.88
C ILE A 205 0.14 8.29 15.54
N ALA A 206 0.21 8.26 16.87
CA ALA A 206 1.40 8.67 17.63
C ALA A 206 2.62 7.75 17.43
N ASN A 207 2.41 6.47 17.14
CA ASN A 207 3.50 5.52 16.92
C ASN A 207 4.09 5.68 15.51
N HIS A 208 5.41 5.82 15.42
CA HIS A 208 6.13 5.91 14.13
C HIS A 208 6.59 4.53 13.65
N ASN A 209 6.80 4.36 12.35
CA ASN A 209 7.41 3.19 11.72
C ASN A 209 6.67 1.86 11.98
N GLN A 210 5.34 1.90 12.19
CA GLN A 210 4.59 0.73 12.61
C GLN A 210 4.60 -0.38 11.57
N PHE A 211 4.53 -0.03 10.28
CA PHE A 211 4.67 -1.00 9.19
C PHE A 211 6.05 -1.67 9.20
N VAL A 212 7.12 -0.90 9.40
CA VAL A 212 8.50 -1.41 9.41
C VAL A 212 8.73 -2.31 10.63
N ASP A 213 8.24 -1.92 11.80
CA ASP A 213 8.37 -2.72 13.01
C ASP A 213 7.57 -4.01 12.93
N GLU A 214 6.41 -3.98 12.30
CA GLU A 214 5.60 -5.16 12.02
C GLU A 214 6.29 -6.10 11.02
N ILE A 215 6.86 -5.56 9.94
CA ILE A 215 7.68 -6.30 8.99
C ILE A 215 8.83 -6.98 9.73
N LYS A 216 9.61 -6.23 10.53
CA LYS A 216 10.71 -6.79 11.34
C LYS A 216 10.24 -7.91 12.25
N ARG A 217 9.08 -7.77 12.90
CA ARG A 217 8.50 -8.80 13.77
C ARG A 217 8.20 -10.09 12.99
N ILE A 218 7.63 -9.97 11.79
CA ILE A 218 7.34 -11.11 10.91
C ILE A 218 8.63 -11.83 10.52
N PHE A 219 9.70 -11.09 10.23
CA PHE A 219 11.02 -11.65 9.91
C PHE A 219 11.70 -12.31 11.11
N GLN A 220 11.68 -11.67 12.29
CA GLN A 220 12.34 -12.20 13.51
C GLN A 220 11.72 -13.51 14.01
N ASN A 221 10.41 -13.69 13.83
CA ASN A 221 9.72 -14.90 14.27
C ASN A 221 10.05 -16.12 13.40
N ASN A 222 10.68 -15.92 12.24
CA ASN A 222 10.84 -16.95 11.22
C ASN A 222 12.29 -17.00 10.70
N SER A 223 13.14 -17.84 11.29
CA SER A 223 14.56 -17.93 10.93
C SER A 223 14.82 -18.24 9.45
N ARG A 224 13.96 -19.01 8.78
CA ARG A 224 14.12 -19.33 7.35
C ARG A 224 13.76 -18.17 6.41
N LEU A 225 13.05 -17.13 6.88
CA LEU A 225 12.80 -15.94 6.06
C LEU A 225 14.06 -15.11 5.85
N GLU A 226 15.06 -15.22 6.74
CA GLU A 226 16.31 -14.49 6.61
C GLU A 226 17.09 -14.92 5.36
N GLU A 227 17.19 -16.23 5.10
CA GLU A 227 17.85 -16.77 3.91
C GLU A 227 17.18 -16.32 2.61
N ILE A 228 15.85 -16.44 2.54
CA ILE A 228 15.05 -16.00 1.39
C ILE A 228 15.20 -14.49 1.19
N PHE A 229 15.24 -13.71 2.28
CA PHE A 229 15.40 -12.26 2.19
C PHE A 229 16.79 -11.87 1.69
N ILE A 230 17.85 -12.61 2.04
CA ILE A 230 19.19 -12.40 1.47
C ILE A 230 19.16 -12.61 -0.05
N GLU A 231 18.51 -13.66 -0.55
CA GLU A 231 18.36 -13.87 -1.99
C GLU A 231 17.60 -12.73 -2.68
N ILE A 232 16.51 -12.26 -2.07
CA ILE A 232 15.73 -11.12 -2.57
C ILE A 232 16.59 -9.83 -2.61
N MET A 233 17.39 -9.57 -1.58
CA MET A 233 18.28 -8.42 -1.54
C MET A 233 19.40 -8.51 -2.58
N ASN A 234 19.96 -9.69 -2.80
CA ASN A 234 20.94 -9.93 -3.87
C ASN A 234 20.30 -9.67 -5.25
N PHE A 235 19.07 -10.13 -5.47
CA PHE A 235 18.31 -9.83 -6.69
C PHE A 235 18.13 -8.33 -6.90
N TYR A 236 17.80 -7.56 -5.85
CA TYR A 236 17.71 -6.10 -5.94
C TYR A 236 19.04 -5.43 -6.26
N GLY A 237 20.13 -5.90 -5.64
CA GLY A 237 21.50 -5.44 -5.94
C GLY A 237 21.86 -5.67 -7.41
N ASP A 238 21.68 -6.90 -7.90
CA ASP A 238 21.96 -7.28 -9.28
C ASP A 238 21.10 -6.48 -10.27
N THR A 239 19.81 -6.29 -9.97
CA THR A 239 18.88 -5.52 -10.81
C THR A 239 19.33 -4.06 -10.90
N PHE A 240 19.79 -3.48 -9.79
CA PHE A 240 20.26 -2.11 -9.74
C PHE A 240 21.60 -1.92 -10.46
N GLU A 241 22.59 -2.79 -10.20
CA GLU A 241 23.92 -2.71 -10.81
C GLU A 241 23.89 -2.93 -12.32
N ASN A 242 23.04 -3.85 -12.79
CA ASN A 242 22.90 -4.16 -14.22
C ASN A 242 21.95 -3.21 -14.97
N ASN A 243 21.42 -2.16 -14.31
CA ASN A 243 20.45 -1.22 -14.87
C ASN A 243 19.20 -1.91 -15.46
N GLN A 244 18.71 -2.95 -14.79
CA GLN A 244 17.50 -3.70 -15.17
C GLN A 244 16.23 -3.00 -14.69
N TYR A 245 16.09 -1.72 -15.02
CA TYR A 245 14.92 -0.90 -14.72
C TYR A 245 14.69 0.07 -15.88
N PHE A 246 13.43 0.41 -16.15
CA PHE A 246 13.09 1.33 -17.22
C PHE A 246 12.68 2.70 -16.67
N LEU A 247 11.85 2.71 -15.61
CA LEU A 247 11.31 3.93 -15.03
C LEU A 247 12.15 4.41 -13.84
N PRO A 248 12.30 5.74 -13.64
CA PRO A 248 12.93 6.27 -12.43
C PRO A 248 12.26 5.82 -11.13
N ARG A 249 10.95 5.56 -11.18
CA ARG A 249 10.19 5.02 -10.06
C ARG A 249 10.69 3.63 -9.66
N GLU A 250 10.91 2.74 -10.62
CA GLU A 250 11.41 1.37 -10.39
C GLU A 250 12.81 1.41 -9.78
N ARG A 251 13.68 2.27 -10.33
CA ARG A 251 15.01 2.50 -9.77
C ARG A 251 14.96 2.94 -8.31
N ASN A 252 14.10 3.91 -7.99
CA ASN A 252 14.00 4.46 -6.64
C ASN A 252 13.32 3.48 -5.67
N MET A 253 12.43 2.61 -6.17
CA MET A 253 11.77 1.57 -5.39
C MET A 253 12.76 0.51 -4.93
N ILE A 254 13.66 0.06 -5.81
CA ILE A 254 14.69 -0.95 -5.47
C ILE A 254 15.69 -0.42 -4.44
N LEU A 255 15.94 0.89 -4.43
CA LEU A 255 16.87 1.55 -3.52
C LEU A 255 16.32 1.79 -2.10
N LYS A 256 15.00 1.81 -1.93
CA LYS A 256 14.33 2.11 -0.66
C LYS A 256 14.20 0.85 0.20
#